data_AF-A0A934QTN3-F1
#
_entry.id   AF-A0A934QTN3-F1
#
_cell.length_a   1.000
_cell.length_b   1.000
_cell.length_c   1.000
_cell.angle_alpha   90.00
_cell.angle_beta   90.00
_cell.angle_gamma   90.00
#
_symmetry.space_group_name_H-M   'P 1'
#
loop_
_entity.id
_entity.type
_entity.pdbx_description
1 polymer ?
#
loop_
_entity_poly.entity_id
_entity_poly.type
_entity_poly.pdbx_seq_one_letter_code
_entity_poly.pdbx_strand_id
1 'polypeptide(L)'
;MRPDDARQLRDNAAERAVQESDRRRGPWLAFAMLVLCVAGGFGYQQWRVNSTQDAVVHNAAAAAALAAQVRELGARPVVEPPSVEEPAEIVEVPRVDPAAVREAARRAVQNYCADDRCRGADGQAPDLDAIVTDVLALMPAPRDAPPVTDDQVFAQVAALCGQPSEPCRGRTGNTGADGVDGQSPPCLSEPNQCRGADGKPVASWTFVDSLGRTQQCTRDTGSPDTAPTYTCTPEQTEGS
;
A
#
# COMPACT_ATOMS: atom_id res chain seq x y z
N MET A 1 -54.97 11.89 -46.58
CA MET A 1 -54.12 11.52 -45.42
C MET A 1 -54.44 10.09 -45.06
N ARG A 2 -53.49 9.16 -45.21
CA ARG A 2 -53.71 7.76 -44.83
C ARG A 2 -53.53 7.65 -43.30
N PRO A 3 -54.29 6.79 -42.62
CA PRO A 3 -54.18 6.60 -41.17
C PRO A 3 -52.77 6.17 -40.72
N ASP A 4 -51.96 5.63 -41.63
CA ASP A 4 -50.55 5.25 -41.37
C ASP A 4 -49.62 6.47 -41.24
N ASP A 5 -49.92 7.58 -41.94
CA ASP A 5 -49.11 8.81 -41.90
C ASP A 5 -49.13 9.45 -40.50
N ALA A 6 -50.26 9.34 -39.79
CA ALA A 6 -50.42 9.90 -38.45
C ALA A 6 -49.67 9.12 -37.36
N ARG A 7 -49.48 7.80 -37.55
CA ARG A 7 -48.65 6.99 -36.65
C ARG A 7 -47.17 7.29 -36.86
N GLN A 8 -46.75 7.34 -38.12
CA GLN A 8 -45.36 7.61 -38.47
C GLN A 8 -44.89 9.01 -37.99
N LEU A 9 -45.77 10.01 -37.95
CA LEU A 9 -45.46 11.33 -37.40
C LEU A 9 -45.31 11.33 -35.86
N ARG A 10 -46.03 10.47 -35.14
CA ARG A 10 -45.91 10.35 -33.67
C ARG A 10 -44.62 9.65 -33.27
N ASP A 11 -44.25 8.59 -33.98
CA ASP A 11 -43.04 7.81 -33.67
C ASP A 11 -41.78 8.65 -33.94
N ASN A 12 -41.75 9.40 -35.05
CA ASN A 12 -40.67 10.34 -35.36
C ASN A 12 -40.52 11.49 -34.34
N ALA A 13 -41.62 11.91 -33.69
CA ALA A 13 -41.57 12.96 -32.67
C ALA A 13 -40.99 12.43 -31.34
N ALA A 14 -41.30 11.17 -30.98
CA ALA A 14 -40.77 10.53 -29.79
C ALA A 14 -39.25 10.28 -29.90
N GLU A 15 -38.77 9.82 -31.05
CA GLU A 15 -37.33 9.56 -31.26
C GLU A 15 -36.50 10.84 -31.19
N ARG A 16 -37.00 11.95 -31.74
CA ARG A 16 -36.31 13.25 -31.68
C ARG A 16 -36.19 13.79 -30.25
N ALA A 17 -37.21 13.57 -29.41
CA ALA A 17 -37.18 14.00 -28.00
C ALA A 17 -36.12 13.23 -27.18
N VAL A 18 -35.93 11.94 -27.48
CA VAL A 18 -34.88 11.12 -26.83
C VAL A 18 -33.48 11.56 -27.28
N GLN A 19 -33.30 11.81 -28.58
CA GLN A 19 -31.99 12.20 -29.13
C GLN A 19 -31.49 13.56 -28.63
N GLU A 20 -32.41 14.50 -28.35
CA GLU A 20 -32.05 15.82 -27.83
C GLU A 20 -31.70 15.80 -26.33
N SER A 21 -32.25 14.84 -25.57
CA SER A 21 -31.91 14.60 -24.16
C SER A 21 -30.44 14.14 -24.00
N ASP A 22 -29.99 13.19 -24.81
CA ASP A 22 -28.65 12.62 -24.67
C ASP A 22 -27.53 13.62 -25.04
N ARG A 23 -27.80 14.54 -25.97
CA ARG A 23 -26.83 15.56 -26.38
C ARG A 23 -26.56 16.60 -25.28
N ARG A 24 -27.52 16.84 -24.38
CA ARG A 24 -27.36 17.76 -23.24
C ARG A 24 -26.76 17.09 -22.00
N ARG A 25 -26.91 15.77 -21.85
CA ARG A 25 -26.42 15.02 -20.68
C ARG A 25 -24.90 14.80 -20.70
N GLY A 26 -24.31 14.58 -21.88
CA GLY A 26 -22.87 14.38 -22.04
C GLY A 26 -21.97 15.44 -21.37
N PRO A 27 -22.12 16.74 -21.70
CA PRO A 27 -21.27 17.79 -21.13
C PRO A 27 -21.53 18.02 -19.63
N TRP A 28 -22.75 17.79 -19.15
CA TRP A 28 -23.08 18.00 -17.73
C TRP A 28 -22.46 16.94 -16.83
N LEU A 29 -22.44 15.68 -17.27
CA LEU A 29 -21.78 14.59 -16.54
C LEU A 29 -20.26 14.79 -16.47
N ALA A 30 -19.63 15.21 -17.57
CA ALA A 30 -18.20 15.50 -17.59
C ALA A 30 -17.83 16.64 -16.62
N PHE A 31 -18.67 17.68 -16.56
CA PHE A 31 -18.46 18.80 -15.64
C PHE A 31 -18.65 18.37 -14.17
N ALA A 32 -19.69 17.59 -13.87
CA ALA A 32 -19.93 17.06 -12.52
C ALA A 32 -18.75 16.19 -12.04
N MET A 33 -18.20 15.35 -12.92
CA MET A 33 -17.03 14.51 -12.60
C MET A 33 -15.79 15.35 -12.32
N LEU A 34 -15.52 16.38 -13.14
CA LEU A 34 -14.39 17.29 -12.94
C LEU A 34 -14.46 17.99 -11.58
N VAL A 35 -15.63 18.53 -11.22
CA VAL A 35 -15.86 19.20 -9.92
C VAL A 35 -15.59 18.23 -8.76
N LEU A 36 -16.02 16.97 -8.89
CA LEU A 36 -15.82 15.95 -7.86
C LEU A 36 -14.34 15.57 -7.71
N CYS A 37 -13.58 15.49 -8.81
CA CYS A 37 -12.13 15.30 -8.78
C CYS A 37 -11.40 16.47 -8.10
N VAL A 38 -11.78 17.72 -8.41
CA VAL A 38 -11.16 18.89 -7.78
C VAL A 38 -11.47 18.93 -6.29
N ALA A 39 -12.75 18.76 -5.89
CA ALA A 39 -13.14 18.74 -4.49
C ALA A 39 -12.45 17.61 -3.68
N GLY A 40 -12.33 16.42 -4.27
CA GLY A 40 -11.59 15.30 -3.67
C GLY A 40 -10.10 15.60 -3.46
N GLY A 41 -9.47 16.26 -4.44
CA GLY A 41 -8.06 16.69 -4.34
C GLY A 41 -7.80 17.67 -3.20
N PHE A 42 -8.69 18.67 -3.01
CA PHE A 42 -8.59 19.61 -1.89
C PHE A 42 -8.81 18.93 -0.53
N GLY A 43 -9.77 18.01 -0.43
CA GLY A 43 -10.01 17.25 0.81
C GLY A 43 -8.80 16.42 1.24
N TYR A 44 -8.11 15.79 0.29
CA TYR A 44 -6.91 14.99 0.56
C TYR A 44 -5.74 15.84 1.09
N GLN A 45 -5.51 17.03 0.50
CA GLN A 45 -4.48 17.95 0.98
C GLN A 45 -4.79 18.50 2.38
N GLN A 46 -6.05 18.85 2.64
CA GLN A 46 -6.50 19.34 3.96
C GLN A 46 -6.30 18.28 5.06
N TRP A 47 -6.62 17.02 4.77
CA TRP A 47 -6.44 15.91 5.71
C TRP A 47 -4.96 15.72 6.10
N ARG A 48 -4.04 15.87 5.14
CA ARG A 48 -2.59 15.75 5.40
C ARG A 48 -2.05 16.87 6.28
N VAL A 49 -2.58 18.09 6.14
CA VAL A 49 -2.20 19.22 7.01
C VAL A 49 -2.71 18.98 8.44
N ASN A 50 -3.96 18.55 8.59
CA ASN A 50 -4.54 18.31 9.92
C ASN A 50 -3.81 17.20 10.70
N SER A 51 -3.40 16.12 10.03
CA SER A 51 -2.67 15.03 10.72
C SER A 51 -1.30 15.46 11.24
N THR A 52 -0.63 16.40 10.57
CA THR A 52 0.64 16.96 11.09
C THR A 52 0.42 17.87 12.29
N GLN A 53 -0.68 18.63 12.34
CA GLN A 53 -1.00 19.47 13.49
C GLN A 53 -1.33 18.63 14.72
N ASP A 54 -2.11 17.55 14.55
CA ASP A 54 -2.42 16.63 15.65
C ASP A 54 -1.15 16.00 16.23
N ALA A 55 -0.20 15.60 15.38
CA ALA A 55 1.10 15.08 15.83
C ALA A 55 1.91 16.11 16.64
N VAL A 56 1.92 17.38 16.21
CA VAL A 56 2.61 18.46 16.93
C VAL A 56 1.97 18.71 18.30
N VAL A 57 0.64 18.73 18.37
CA VAL A 57 -0.10 18.92 19.63
C VAL A 57 0.15 17.76 20.60
N HIS A 58 0.13 16.52 20.11
CA HIS A 58 0.44 15.35 20.92
C HIS A 58 1.89 15.34 21.42
N ASN A 59 2.87 15.66 20.57
CA ASN A 59 4.27 15.75 20.97
C ASN A 59 4.50 16.87 21.99
N ALA A 60 3.85 18.02 21.83
CA ALA A 60 3.93 19.11 22.79
C ALA A 60 3.35 18.71 24.16
N ALA A 61 2.20 18.01 24.17
CA ALA A 61 1.60 17.51 25.41
C ALA A 61 2.49 16.45 26.10
N ALA A 62 3.07 15.53 25.33
CA ALA A 62 3.99 14.52 25.86
C ALA A 62 5.26 15.15 26.45
N ALA A 63 5.85 16.13 25.75
CA ALA A 63 7.01 16.87 26.24
C ALA A 63 6.69 17.65 27.53
N ALA A 64 5.50 18.26 27.63
CA ALA A 64 5.05 18.95 28.84
C ALA A 64 4.88 17.99 30.04
N ALA A 65 4.32 16.80 29.81
CA ALA A 65 4.17 15.76 30.83
C ALA A 65 5.54 15.26 31.32
N LEU A 66 6.48 15.01 30.41
CA LEU A 66 7.85 14.61 30.75
C LEU A 66 8.55 15.71 31.58
N ALA A 67 8.40 16.98 31.17
CA ALA A 67 8.97 18.10 31.91
C ALA A 67 8.38 18.22 33.33
N ALA A 68 7.11 17.88 33.55
CA ALA A 68 6.52 17.83 34.88
C ALA A 68 7.12 16.71 35.74
N GLN A 69 7.29 15.51 35.17
CA GLN A 69 7.90 14.37 35.86
C GLN A 69 9.36 14.65 36.26
N VAL A 70 10.13 15.27 35.36
CA VAL A 70 11.52 15.66 35.64
C VAL A 70 11.60 16.66 36.81
N ARG A 71 10.64 17.59 36.92
CA ARG A 71 10.56 18.51 38.07
C ARG A 71 10.21 17.78 39.37
N GLU A 72 9.31 16.81 39.32
CA GLU A 72 8.94 15.99 40.49
C GLU A 72 10.13 15.20 41.04
N LEU A 73 11.03 14.77 40.16
CA LEU A 73 12.30 14.12 40.51
C LEU A 73 13.40 15.10 40.99
N GLY A 74 13.11 16.39 41.08
CA GLY A 74 14.06 17.42 41.53
C GLY A 74 15.08 17.87 40.46
N ALA A 75 14.91 17.43 39.21
CA ALA A 75 15.73 17.86 38.08
C ALA A 75 15.11 19.08 37.36
N ARG A 76 15.94 19.88 36.68
CA ARG A 76 15.48 21.01 35.86
C ARG A 76 15.29 20.54 34.41
N PRO A 77 14.08 20.56 33.86
CA PRO A 77 13.86 20.19 32.45
C PRO A 77 14.50 21.24 31.55
N VAL A 78 15.37 20.81 30.63
CA VAL A 78 15.93 21.66 29.58
C VAL A 78 14.88 21.77 28.48
N VAL A 79 14.09 22.84 28.53
CA VAL A 79 13.13 23.21 27.48
C VAL A 79 13.69 24.42 26.75
N GLU A 80 14.88 24.26 26.19
CA GLU A 80 15.42 25.25 25.27
C GLU A 80 14.95 24.79 23.88
N PRO A 81 14.15 25.60 23.15
CA PRO A 81 13.97 25.36 21.73
C PRO A 81 15.37 25.24 21.14
N PRO A 82 15.66 24.25 20.26
CA PRO A 82 16.98 24.16 19.66
C PRO A 82 17.32 25.54 19.14
N SER A 83 18.31 26.18 19.76
CA SER A 83 18.74 27.50 19.35
C SER A 83 19.15 27.32 17.90
N VAL A 84 18.42 27.98 16.99
CA VAL A 84 18.80 27.99 15.59
C VAL A 84 20.04 28.88 15.56
N GLU A 85 21.19 28.30 15.89
CA GLU A 85 22.47 28.95 15.73
C GLU A 85 22.53 29.43 14.28
N GLU A 86 22.77 30.73 14.10
CA GLU A 86 23.02 31.31 12.79
C GLU A 86 23.98 30.39 12.03
N PRO A 87 23.70 30.07 10.75
CA PRO A 87 24.32 28.97 10.04
C PRO A 87 25.84 29.06 10.13
N ALA A 88 26.40 28.29 11.05
CA ALA A 88 27.82 28.06 11.13
C ALA A 88 28.23 27.47 9.77
N GLU A 89 29.28 28.06 9.21
CA GLU A 89 30.20 27.48 8.24
C GLU A 89 29.74 26.13 7.68
N ILE A 90 29.41 26.09 6.39
CA ILE A 90 28.95 24.91 5.63
C ILE A 90 29.66 23.65 6.14
N VAL A 91 29.02 22.97 7.10
CA VAL A 91 29.54 21.72 7.63
C VAL A 91 29.35 20.73 6.51
N GLU A 92 30.45 20.30 5.91
CA GLU A 92 30.45 19.28 4.89
C GLU A 92 29.74 18.06 5.48
N VAL A 93 28.50 17.83 5.07
CA VAL A 93 27.69 16.71 5.59
C VAL A 93 28.50 15.45 5.30
N PRO A 94 28.97 14.71 6.32
CA PRO A 94 29.82 13.57 6.09
C PRO A 94 29.06 12.61 5.19
N ARG A 95 29.66 12.27 4.04
CA ARG A 95 29.06 11.31 3.12
C ARG A 95 28.82 10.02 3.89
N VAL A 96 27.56 9.62 3.97
CA VAL A 96 27.17 8.40 4.68
C VAL A 96 27.81 7.21 3.96
N ASP A 97 28.60 6.42 4.70
CA ASP A 97 29.21 5.20 4.16
C ASP A 97 28.11 4.16 3.88
N PRO A 98 27.92 3.71 2.63
CA PRO A 98 26.91 2.71 2.30
C PRO A 98 27.12 1.37 3.04
N ALA A 99 28.36 1.05 3.45
CA ALA A 99 28.61 -0.14 4.26
C ALA A 99 28.04 0.02 5.68
N ALA A 100 28.17 1.22 6.28
CA ALA A 100 27.61 1.52 7.59
C ALA A 100 26.07 1.46 7.59
N VAL A 101 25.42 1.95 6.52
CA VAL A 101 23.95 1.85 6.37
C VAL A 101 23.50 0.40 6.27
N ARG A 102 24.22 -0.42 5.50
CA ARG A 102 23.88 -1.84 5.37
C ARG A 102 24.04 -2.59 6.70
N GLU A 103 25.07 -2.29 7.47
CA GLU A 103 25.29 -2.91 8.77
C GLU A 103 24.24 -2.47 9.81
N ALA A 104 23.86 -1.18 9.81
CA ALA A 104 22.75 -0.69 10.61
C ALA A 104 21.43 -1.40 10.26
N ALA A 105 21.14 -1.55 8.96
CA ALA A 105 19.96 -2.26 8.49
C ALA A 105 19.95 -3.73 8.91
N ARG A 106 21.09 -4.43 8.80
CA ARG A 106 21.23 -5.82 9.25
C ARG A 106 20.95 -5.97 10.74
N ARG A 107 21.50 -5.08 11.57
CA ARG A 107 21.26 -5.08 13.03
C ARG A 107 19.80 -4.80 13.37
N ALA A 108 19.14 -3.88 12.67
CA ALA A 108 17.71 -3.61 12.86
C ALA A 108 16.84 -4.82 12.50
N VAL A 109 17.12 -5.49 11.38
CA VAL A 109 16.43 -6.72 10.97
C VAL A 109 16.67 -7.85 11.99
N GLN A 110 17.91 -8.05 12.46
CA GLN A 110 18.21 -9.04 13.50
C GLN A 110 17.44 -8.77 14.79
N ASN A 111 17.38 -7.51 15.24
CA ASN A 111 16.62 -7.14 16.43
C ASN A 111 15.11 -7.38 16.25
N TYR A 112 14.56 -7.08 15.07
CA TYR A 112 13.17 -7.36 14.75
C TYR A 112 12.87 -8.88 14.76
N CYS A 113 13.83 -9.69 14.31
CA CYS A 113 13.70 -11.14 14.22
C CYS A 113 14.05 -11.91 15.50
N ALA A 114 14.54 -11.26 16.56
CA ALA A 114 15.06 -11.91 17.77
C ALA A 114 14.02 -12.74 18.56
N ASP A 115 12.72 -12.50 18.35
CA ASP A 115 11.61 -13.19 19.03
C ASP A 115 10.86 -14.17 18.09
N ASP A 116 11.55 -14.86 17.18
CA ASP A 116 10.95 -15.77 16.17
C ASP A 116 9.93 -15.11 15.22
N ARG A 117 9.76 -13.78 15.26
CA ARG A 117 8.79 -13.01 14.45
C ARG A 117 9.01 -13.13 12.95
N CYS A 118 10.22 -13.46 12.54
CA CYS A 118 10.58 -13.60 11.15
C CYS A 118 10.50 -15.03 10.63
N ARG A 119 10.22 -16.04 11.46
CA ARG A 119 10.14 -17.42 10.95
C ARG A 119 8.94 -17.57 10.03
N GLY A 120 9.18 -18.27 8.93
CA GLY A 120 8.11 -18.75 8.07
C GLY A 120 7.23 -19.77 8.81
N ALA A 121 6.08 -20.10 8.22
CA ALA A 121 5.20 -21.16 8.73
C ALA A 121 5.91 -22.54 8.76
N ASP A 122 7.00 -22.70 8.00
CA ASP A 122 7.89 -23.86 7.97
C ASP A 122 8.93 -23.88 9.09
N GLY A 123 9.00 -22.83 9.92
CA GLY A 123 9.95 -22.69 11.02
C GLY A 123 11.39 -22.38 10.59
N GLN A 124 11.63 -22.16 9.29
CA GLN A 124 12.93 -21.75 8.78
C GLN A 124 13.15 -20.25 9.01
N ALA A 125 14.41 -19.90 9.32
CA ALA A 125 14.82 -18.50 9.37
C ALA A 125 14.95 -17.95 7.95
N PRO A 126 14.40 -16.77 7.65
CA PRO A 126 14.52 -16.19 6.33
C PRO A 126 15.96 -15.73 6.06
N ASP A 127 16.30 -15.55 4.79
CA ASP A 127 17.56 -14.92 4.39
C ASP A 127 17.55 -13.44 4.80
N LEU A 128 18.24 -13.14 5.90
CA LEU A 128 18.30 -11.78 6.45
C LEU A 128 18.98 -10.81 5.47
N ASP A 129 19.94 -11.26 4.66
CA ASP A 129 20.64 -10.39 3.71
C ASP A 129 19.73 -10.03 2.51
N ALA A 130 18.84 -10.94 2.11
CA ALA A 130 17.79 -10.63 1.13
C ALA A 130 16.82 -9.56 1.67
N ILE A 131 16.35 -9.70 2.92
CA ILE A 131 15.47 -8.71 3.58
C ILE A 131 16.16 -7.34 3.65
N VAL A 132 17.43 -7.30 4.09
CA VAL A 132 18.20 -6.05 4.18
C VAL A 132 18.33 -5.39 2.80
N THR A 133 18.59 -6.18 1.76
CA THR A 133 18.69 -5.67 0.38
C THR A 133 17.36 -5.06 -0.08
N ASP A 134 16.24 -5.71 0.21
CA ASP A 134 14.90 -5.22 -0.14
C ASP A 134 14.54 -3.94 0.62
N VAL A 135 14.83 -3.88 1.93
CA VAL A 135 14.59 -2.69 2.76
C VAL A 135 15.39 -1.49 2.22
N LEU A 136 16.66 -1.71 1.89
CA LEU A 136 17.51 -0.66 1.32
C LEU A 136 17.04 -0.23 -0.08
N ALA A 137 16.45 -1.13 -0.87
CA ALA A 137 15.89 -0.78 -2.18
C ALA A 137 14.61 0.07 -2.09
N LEU A 138 13.84 -0.05 -0.99
CA LEU A 138 12.65 0.76 -0.73
C LEU A 138 12.97 2.15 -0.18
N MET A 139 14.15 2.33 0.40
CA MET A 139 14.61 3.62 0.87
C MET A 139 15.17 4.41 -0.31
N PRO A 140 14.48 5.45 -0.81
CA PRO A 140 15.03 6.27 -1.87
C PRO A 140 16.30 6.91 -1.34
N ALA A 141 17.47 6.61 -1.92
CA ALA A 141 18.74 7.22 -1.54
C ALA A 141 18.66 8.72 -1.79
N PRO A 142 18.42 9.54 -0.75
CA PRO A 142 18.32 10.96 -0.95
C PRO A 142 19.74 11.51 -1.01
N ARG A 143 20.04 12.32 -2.04
CA ARG A 143 21.34 12.98 -2.13
C ARG A 143 21.59 13.94 -0.97
N ASP A 144 20.52 14.43 -0.31
CA ASP A 144 20.57 15.50 0.68
C ASP A 144 19.66 15.29 1.92
N ALA A 145 19.19 14.06 2.23
CA ALA A 145 18.42 13.87 3.47
C ALA A 145 19.32 13.52 4.66
N PRO A 146 18.84 13.76 5.90
CA PRO A 146 19.52 13.31 7.10
C PRO A 146 19.85 11.81 7.05
N PRO A 147 20.91 11.36 7.76
CA PRO A 147 21.22 9.94 7.86
C PRO A 147 19.99 9.17 8.35
N VAL A 148 19.80 7.99 7.78
CA VAL A 148 18.67 7.11 8.09
C VAL A 148 18.79 6.67 9.54
N THR A 149 17.72 6.82 10.31
CA THR A 149 17.70 6.39 11.72
C THR A 149 17.26 4.93 11.85
N ASP A 150 17.65 4.28 12.95
CA ASP A 150 17.23 2.90 13.25
C ASP A 150 15.69 2.75 13.25
N ASP A 151 14.96 3.77 13.72
CA ASP A 151 13.49 3.79 13.74
C ASP A 151 12.89 3.78 12.32
N GLN A 152 13.51 4.50 11.37
CA GLN A 152 13.05 4.51 9.98
C GLN A 152 13.26 3.16 9.31
N VAL A 153 14.40 2.51 9.59
CA VAL A 153 14.65 1.14 9.11
C VAL A 153 13.63 0.18 9.73
N PHE A 154 13.40 0.27 11.04
CA PHE A 154 12.44 -0.59 11.74
C PHE A 154 11.01 -0.42 11.19
N ALA A 155 10.59 0.81 10.91
CA ALA A 155 9.29 1.08 10.31
C ALA A 155 9.15 0.45 8.92
N GLN A 156 10.20 0.47 8.08
CA GLN A 156 10.16 -0.18 6.77
C GLN A 156 10.22 -1.70 6.86
N VAL A 157 10.98 -2.26 7.79
CA VAL A 157 10.96 -3.70 8.07
C VAL A 157 9.57 -4.13 8.51
N ALA A 158 8.93 -3.39 9.42
CA ALA A 158 7.55 -3.67 9.84
C ALA A 158 6.55 -3.53 8.68
N ALA A 159 6.72 -2.56 7.78
CA ALA A 159 5.88 -2.43 6.60
C ALA A 159 6.04 -3.62 5.63
N LEU A 160 7.24 -4.19 5.51
CA LEU A 160 7.53 -5.34 4.66
C LEU A 160 7.03 -6.66 5.28
N CYS A 161 7.23 -6.81 6.59
CA CYS A 161 6.91 -8.02 7.33
C CYS A 161 5.45 -8.10 7.81
N GLY A 162 4.73 -6.97 7.84
CA GLY A 162 3.39 -6.90 8.41
C GLY A 162 3.39 -6.60 9.91
N GLN A 163 2.23 -6.82 10.56
CA GLN A 163 2.06 -6.59 11.99
C GLN A 163 2.99 -7.52 12.80
N PRO A 164 3.43 -7.15 14.02
CA PRO A 164 4.32 -7.98 14.86
C PRO A 164 3.81 -9.40 15.15
N SER A 165 2.50 -9.62 14.99
CA SER A 165 1.81 -10.90 15.18
C SER A 165 1.64 -11.73 13.90
N GLU A 166 2.07 -11.21 12.75
CA GLU A 166 1.96 -11.90 11.46
C GLU A 166 3.36 -12.28 10.94
N PRO A 167 3.52 -13.47 10.35
CA PRO A 167 4.80 -13.86 9.77
C PRO A 167 5.16 -12.93 8.61
N CYS A 168 6.46 -12.60 8.49
CA CYS A 168 6.99 -11.80 7.38
C CYS A 168 6.53 -12.41 6.05
N ARG A 169 5.62 -11.73 5.33
CA ARG A 169 5.02 -12.26 4.09
C ARG A 169 5.97 -12.26 2.88
N GLY A 170 7.22 -11.84 3.07
CA GLY A 170 8.12 -11.51 1.98
C GLY A 170 7.51 -10.44 1.07
N ARG A 171 8.18 -10.13 -0.04
CA ARG A 171 7.56 -9.35 -1.10
C ARG A 171 6.37 -10.14 -1.66
N THR A 172 5.27 -9.49 -2.03
CA THR A 172 4.20 -10.12 -2.82
C THR A 172 4.82 -10.72 -4.08
N GLY A 173 4.99 -12.04 -4.08
CA GLY A 173 5.82 -12.79 -5.02
C GLY A 173 7.14 -13.24 -4.38
N ASN A 174 7.07 -14.29 -3.56
CA ASN A 174 8.02 -15.41 -3.45
C ASN A 174 7.84 -16.14 -2.11
N THR A 175 6.79 -16.96 -1.94
CA THR A 175 6.80 -18.06 -0.94
C THR A 175 6.09 -19.30 -1.47
N GLY A 176 6.82 -20.02 -2.32
CA GLY A 176 6.67 -21.40 -2.77
C GLY A 176 7.95 -21.73 -3.55
N ALA A 177 8.48 -22.96 -3.47
CA ALA A 177 9.81 -23.34 -4.02
C ALA A 177 9.96 -23.14 -5.55
N ASP A 178 8.92 -22.68 -6.22
CA ASP A 178 8.77 -22.43 -7.66
C ASP A 178 8.10 -21.07 -7.99
N GLY A 179 7.81 -20.22 -6.99
CA GLY A 179 7.17 -18.92 -7.20
C GLY A 179 5.70 -18.99 -7.61
N VAL A 180 5.05 -20.15 -7.44
CA VAL A 180 3.66 -20.39 -7.86
C VAL A 180 2.66 -20.17 -6.71
N ASP A 181 3.10 -20.38 -5.47
CA ASP A 181 2.26 -20.24 -4.29
C ASP A 181 2.45 -18.86 -3.62
N GLY A 182 1.36 -18.14 -3.38
CA GLY A 182 1.36 -16.90 -2.59
C GLY A 182 0.84 -15.64 -3.28
N GLN A 183 0.47 -15.70 -4.56
CA GLN A 183 -0.28 -14.60 -5.15
C GLN A 183 -1.77 -14.73 -4.79
N SER A 184 -2.21 -13.93 -3.82
CA SER A 184 -3.63 -13.60 -3.69
C SER A 184 -4.09 -13.02 -5.03
N PRO A 185 -5.18 -13.51 -5.64
CA PRO A 185 -5.67 -12.97 -6.90
C PRO A 185 -5.83 -11.45 -6.82
N PRO A 186 -5.71 -10.73 -7.95
CA PRO A 186 -5.92 -9.29 -7.99
C PRO A 186 -7.27 -8.86 -7.38
N CYS A 187 -8.24 -9.77 -7.38
CA CYS A 187 -9.56 -9.53 -6.82
C CYS A 187 -9.65 -9.70 -5.28
N LEU A 188 -8.58 -10.12 -4.59
CA LEU A 188 -8.51 -10.23 -3.12
C LEU A 188 -7.85 -9.01 -2.48
N SER A 189 -7.29 -8.06 -3.24
CA SER A 189 -6.81 -6.79 -2.68
C SER A 189 -7.94 -5.91 -2.15
N GLU A 190 -9.17 -6.13 -2.60
CA GLU A 190 -10.39 -5.53 -2.06
C GLU A 190 -11.43 -6.62 -1.74
N PRO A 191 -12.08 -6.61 -0.56
CA PRO A 191 -12.97 -7.70 -0.09
C PRO A 191 -14.15 -8.08 -1.02
N ASN A 192 -14.44 -7.22 -1.99
CA ASN A 192 -15.62 -7.29 -2.85
C ASN A 192 -15.29 -7.78 -4.25
N GLN A 193 -14.03 -7.75 -4.68
CA GLN A 193 -13.68 -7.98 -6.09
C GLN A 193 -13.66 -9.46 -6.46
N CYS A 194 -13.34 -10.38 -5.53
CA CYS A 194 -13.28 -11.83 -5.78
C CYS A 194 -14.60 -12.57 -5.53
N ARG A 195 -15.69 -11.85 -5.25
CA ARG A 195 -16.99 -12.49 -5.07
C ARG A 195 -17.67 -12.65 -6.42
N GLY A 196 -18.05 -13.87 -6.75
CA GLY A 196 -19.00 -14.15 -7.82
C GLY A 196 -20.33 -13.44 -7.56
N ALA A 197 -21.24 -13.48 -8.54
CA ALA A 197 -22.56 -12.85 -8.44
C ALA A 197 -23.38 -13.31 -7.22
N ASP A 198 -23.03 -14.46 -6.63
CA ASP A 198 -23.64 -15.06 -5.45
C ASP A 198 -22.92 -14.74 -4.13
N GLY A 199 -21.88 -13.90 -4.16
CA GLY A 199 -21.11 -13.54 -2.96
C GLY A 199 -20.04 -14.55 -2.57
N LYS A 200 -19.86 -15.65 -3.32
CA LYS A 200 -18.87 -16.71 -3.05
C LYS A 200 -17.55 -16.45 -3.76
N PRO A 201 -16.42 -16.98 -3.25
CA PRO A 201 -15.15 -16.93 -3.96
C PRO A 201 -15.25 -17.59 -5.34
N VAL A 202 -14.64 -16.98 -6.36
CA VAL A 202 -14.57 -17.54 -7.71
C VAL A 202 -13.93 -18.93 -7.72
N ALA A 203 -14.40 -19.81 -8.61
CA ALA A 203 -13.91 -21.19 -8.69
C ALA A 203 -12.52 -21.30 -9.35
N SER A 204 -12.20 -20.41 -10.28
CA SER A 204 -10.89 -20.34 -10.94
C SER A 204 -10.62 -18.94 -11.51
N TRP A 205 -9.35 -18.63 -11.77
CA TRP A 205 -8.91 -17.46 -12.54
C TRP A 205 -7.59 -17.74 -13.25
N THR A 206 -7.22 -16.85 -14.17
CA THR A 206 -5.93 -16.88 -14.87
C THR A 206 -5.18 -15.57 -14.69
N PHE A 207 -3.85 -15.62 -14.61
CA PHE A 207 -2.99 -14.44 -14.64
C PHE A 207 -1.72 -14.72 -15.45
N VAL A 208 -0.99 -13.68 -15.85
CA VAL A 208 0.32 -13.82 -16.51
C VAL A 208 1.40 -13.50 -15.48
N ASP A 209 2.32 -14.44 -15.26
CA ASP A 209 3.41 -14.26 -14.31
C ASP A 209 4.51 -13.32 -14.85
N SER A 210 5.54 -13.04 -14.02
CA SER A 210 6.66 -12.18 -14.40
C SER A 210 7.53 -12.74 -15.54
N LEU A 211 7.39 -14.04 -15.85
CA LEU A 211 8.07 -14.72 -16.95
C LEU A 211 7.23 -14.74 -18.23
N GLY A 212 6.04 -14.12 -18.22
CA GLY A 212 5.14 -14.08 -19.36
C GLY A 212 4.34 -15.38 -19.57
N ARG A 213 4.30 -16.28 -18.58
CA ARG A 213 3.53 -17.54 -18.67
C ARG A 213 2.13 -17.33 -18.12
N THR A 214 1.13 -17.88 -18.78
CA THR A 214 -0.23 -17.93 -18.23
C THR A 214 -0.29 -18.98 -17.13
N GLN A 215 -0.76 -18.57 -15.96
CA GLN A 215 -1.00 -19.39 -14.79
C GLN A 215 -2.51 -19.53 -14.61
N GLN A 216 -2.99 -20.76 -14.40
CA GLN A 216 -4.39 -21.05 -14.09
C GLN A 216 -4.50 -21.50 -12.63
N CYS A 217 -5.26 -20.76 -11.84
CA CYS A 217 -5.53 -21.08 -10.44
C CYS A 217 -6.93 -21.63 -10.28
N THR A 218 -7.06 -22.74 -9.56
CA THR A 218 -8.34 -23.41 -9.28
C THR A 218 -8.52 -23.56 -7.77
N ARG A 219 -9.73 -23.30 -7.28
CA ARG A 219 -10.07 -23.42 -5.87
C ARG A 219 -10.00 -24.88 -5.44
N ASP A 220 -9.38 -25.14 -4.28
CA ASP A 220 -9.31 -26.51 -3.77
C ASP A 220 -10.69 -27.00 -3.34
N THR A 221 -10.95 -28.28 -3.64
CA THR A 221 -12.22 -28.91 -3.27
C THR A 221 -12.28 -29.08 -1.76
N GLY A 222 -13.22 -28.40 -1.10
CA GLY A 222 -13.42 -28.45 0.36
C GLY A 222 -12.88 -27.24 1.13
N SER A 223 -12.24 -26.29 0.45
CA SER A 223 -11.79 -25.05 1.08
C SER A 223 -12.98 -24.17 1.50
N PRO A 224 -13.00 -23.55 2.69
CA PRO A 224 -14.13 -22.74 3.17
C PRO A 224 -14.28 -21.41 2.41
N ASP A 225 -15.50 -20.90 2.28
CA ASP A 225 -15.76 -19.61 1.58
C ASP A 225 -15.12 -18.40 2.28
N THR A 226 -14.89 -18.47 3.58
CA THR A 226 -14.26 -17.40 4.38
C THR A 226 -12.74 -17.39 4.31
N ALA A 227 -12.13 -18.49 3.87
CA ALA A 227 -10.69 -18.65 3.75
C ALA A 227 -10.37 -19.63 2.59
N PRO A 228 -10.68 -19.24 1.34
CA PRO A 228 -10.49 -20.12 0.20
C PRO A 228 -9.00 -20.30 -0.12
N THR A 229 -8.63 -21.53 -0.46
CA THR A 229 -7.30 -21.95 -0.90
C THR A 229 -7.37 -22.33 -2.37
N TYR A 230 -6.28 -22.06 -3.09
CA TYR A 230 -6.20 -22.21 -4.54
C TYR A 230 -4.88 -22.87 -4.91
N THR A 231 -4.94 -23.78 -5.87
CA THR A 231 -3.78 -24.39 -6.51
C THR A 231 -3.60 -23.78 -7.89
N CYS A 232 -2.42 -23.25 -8.18
CA CYS A 232 -2.08 -22.67 -9.48
C CYS A 232 -1.18 -23.62 -10.29
N THR A 233 -1.49 -23.81 -11.56
CA THR A 233 -0.67 -24.58 -12.50
C THR A 233 -0.39 -23.75 -13.74
N PRO A 234 0.85 -23.83 -14.29
CA PRO A 234 1.16 -23.19 -15.56
C PRO A 234 0.31 -23.83 -16.65
N GLU A 235 -0.38 -23.01 -17.44
CA GLU A 235 -1.10 -23.49 -18.60
C GLU A 235 -0.07 -24.06 -19.58
N GLN A 236 -0.15 -25.36 -19.86
CA GLN A 236 0.75 -25.98 -20.82
C GLN A 236 0.46 -25.35 -22.17
N THR A 237 1.40 -24.53 -22.65
CA THR A 237 1.37 -24.05 -24.03
C THR A 237 1.63 -25.26 -24.91
N GLU A 238 0.56 -25.96 -25.33
CA GLU A 238 0.67 -27.02 -26.31
C GLU A 238 1.25 -26.40 -27.59
N GLY A 239 2.51 -26.76 -27.87
CA GLY A 239 3.27 -26.18 -28.96
C GLY A 239 2.54 -26.33 -30.30
N SER A 240 2.24 -25.20 -30.93
CA SER A 240 1.82 -25.10 -32.33
C SER A 240 3.03 -25.04 -33.26
#